data_AF-A0A249SYD6-F1
#
_entry.id   AF-A0A249SYD6-F1
#
_cell.length_a   1.000
_cell.length_b   1.000
_cell.length_c   1.000
_cell.angle_alpha   90.00
_cell.angle_beta   90.00
_cell.angle_gamma   90.00
#
_symmetry.space_group_name_H-M   'P 1'
#
loop_
_entity.id
_entity.type
_entity.pdbx_description
1 polymer ?
#
loop_
_entity_poly.entity_id
_entity_poly.type
_entity_poly.pdbx_seq_one_letter_code
_entity_poly.pdbx_strand_id
1 'polypeptide(L)' 'MHKPEEERDAREKEEQERQAAEDKLPLYKRLRNAVLPVKPGDPFTVKLLKHTGFAVFATIFGLVTLAITLAISFAL' A
#
# COMPACT_ATOMS: atom_id res chain seq x y z
N MET A 1 -29.97 -28.53 7.07
CA MET A 1 -28.60 -28.04 7.35
C MET A 1 -27.80 -28.08 6.05
N HIS A 2 -27.87 -27.03 5.22
CA HIS A 2 -27.07 -26.89 3.99
C HIS A 2 -26.75 -25.40 3.78
N LYS A 3 -26.00 -24.80 4.70
CA LYS A 3 -25.64 -23.38 4.65
C LYS A 3 -24.14 -23.01 4.79
N PRO A 4 -23.16 -23.94 4.84
CA PRO A 4 -21.75 -23.54 4.98
C PRO A 4 -21.01 -23.30 3.65
N GLU A 5 -21.52 -23.77 2.50
CA GLU A 5 -20.85 -23.66 1.19
C GLU A 5 -21.16 -22.33 0.50
N GLU A 6 -22.43 -21.92 0.44
CA GLU A 6 -22.82 -20.60 -0.13
C GLU A 6 -22.16 -19.41 0.59
N GLU A 7 -21.98 -19.50 1.91
CA GLU A 7 -21.31 -18.45 2.68
C GLU A 7 -19.79 -18.42 2.45
N ARG A 8 -19.19 -19.52 1.98
CA ARG A 8 -17.76 -19.56 1.60
C ARG A 8 -17.58 -18.96 0.22
N ASP A 9 -18.38 -19.38 -0.76
CA ASP A 9 -18.34 -18.86 -2.12
C ASP A 9 -18.62 -17.35 -2.16
N ALA A 10 -19.51 -16.86 -1.31
CA ALA A 10 -19.78 -15.43 -1.18
C ALA A 10 -18.57 -14.65 -0.62
N ARG A 11 -17.83 -15.20 0.35
CA ARG A 11 -16.62 -14.58 0.90
C ARG A 11 -15.47 -14.58 -0.10
N GLU A 12 -15.30 -15.67 -0.84
CA GLU A 12 -14.25 -15.77 -1.87
C GLU A 12 -14.49 -14.78 -3.01
N LYS A 13 -15.76 -14.59 -3.42
CA LYS A 13 -16.12 -13.54 -4.39
C LYS A 13 -15.86 -12.13 -3.85
N GLU A 14 -16.23 -11.84 -2.61
CA GLU A 14 -15.94 -10.53 -2.00
C GLU A 14 -14.43 -10.25 -1.89
N GLU A 15 -13.62 -11.27 -1.55
CA GLU A 15 -12.16 -11.14 -1.51
C GLU A 15 -11.55 -10.94 -2.90
N GLN A 16 -12.02 -11.67 -3.91
CA GLN A 16 -11.60 -11.47 -5.30
C GLN A 16 -11.97 -10.09 -5.83
N GLU A 17 -13.18 -9.60 -5.55
CA GLU A 17 -13.60 -8.25 -5.95
C GLU A 17 -12.77 -7.17 -5.25
N ARG A 18 -12.44 -7.36 -3.96
CA ARG A 18 -11.55 -6.45 -3.23
C ARG A 18 -10.14 -6.45 -3.81
N GLN A 19 -9.57 -7.62 -4.08
CA GLN A 19 -8.24 -7.72 -4.70
C GLN A 19 -8.22 -7.11 -6.10
N ALA A 20 -9.23 -7.38 -6.93
CA ALA A 20 -9.35 -6.81 -8.26
C ALA A 20 -9.53 -5.27 -8.23
N ALA A 21 -10.25 -4.74 -7.23
CA ALA A 21 -10.35 -3.31 -7.00
C ALA A 21 -9.02 -2.71 -6.52
N GLU A 22 -8.26 -3.44 -5.72
CA GLU A 22 -6.93 -3.05 -5.28
C GLU A 22 -5.92 -3.08 -6.44
N ASP A 23 -6.01 -4.06 -7.35
CA ASP A 23 -5.18 -4.20 -8.57
C ASP A 23 -5.36 -3.05 -9.55
N LYS A 24 -6.54 -2.45 -9.57
CA LYS A 24 -6.82 -1.27 -10.40
C LYS A 24 -6.25 0.02 -9.82
N LEU A 25 -5.76 0.03 -8.57
CA LEU A 25 -5.13 1.21 -8.01
C LEU A 25 -3.71 1.38 -8.59
N PRO A 26 -3.28 2.62 -8.89
CA PRO A 26 -1.92 2.86 -9.32
C PRO A 26 -0.92 2.42 -8.23
N LEU A 27 0.23 1.86 -8.63
CA LEU A 27 1.25 1.30 -7.72
C LEU A 27 1.60 2.22 -6.56
N TYR A 28 1.75 3.52 -6.84
CA TYR A 28 1.98 4.53 -5.80
C TYR A 28 0.91 4.54 -4.71
N LYS A 29 -0.36 4.44 -5.09
CA LYS A 29 -1.51 4.48 -4.17
C LYS A 29 -1.63 3.18 -3.37
N ARG A 30 -1.25 2.04 -3.96
CA ARG A 30 -1.13 0.74 -3.27
C ARG A 30 -0.05 0.80 -2.21
N LEU A 31 1.15 1.24 -2.58
CA LEU A 31 2.28 1.39 -1.67
C LEU A 31 1.98 2.37 -0.53
N ARG A 32 1.38 3.52 -0.86
CA ARG A 32 0.93 4.53 0.11
C ARG A 32 -0.01 3.94 1.15
N ASN A 33 -1.00 3.18 0.71
CA ASN A 33 -2.00 2.56 1.56
C ASN A 33 -1.43 1.41 2.41
N ALA A 34 -0.44 0.67 1.89
CA ALA A 34 0.23 -0.40 2.62
C ALA A 34 1.15 0.13 3.75
N VAL A 35 1.91 1.21 3.49
CA VAL A 35 2.91 1.72 4.45
C VAL A 35 2.28 2.67 5.48
N LEU A 36 1.46 3.63 5.03
CA LEU A 36 0.88 4.66 5.90
C LEU A 36 -0.56 4.97 5.44
N PRO A 37 -1.53 4.09 5.77
CA PRO A 37 -2.91 4.25 5.35
C PRO A 37 -3.55 5.49 5.96
N VAL A 38 -4.13 6.32 5.08
CA VAL A 38 -4.92 7.48 5.46
C VAL A 38 -6.39 7.07 5.47
N LYS A 39 -7.02 7.09 6.64
CA LYS A 39 -8.43 6.74 6.78
C LYS A 39 -9.29 7.99 6.56
N PRO A 40 -10.49 7.87 5.95
CA PRO A 40 -11.36 9.02 5.71
C PRO A 40 -11.79 9.73 7.02
N GLY A 41 -11.90 8.99 8.13
CA GLY A 41 -12.23 9.51 9.46
C GLY A 41 -11.05 10.03 10.28
N ASP A 42 -9.83 10.06 9.75
CA ASP A 42 -8.69 10.64 10.49
C ASP A 42 -8.84 12.17 10.63
N PRO A 43 -8.56 12.74 11.82
CA PRO A 43 -8.55 14.18 12.01
C PRO A 43 -7.47 14.84 11.15
N PHE A 44 -7.70 16.10 10.76
CA PHE A 44 -6.87 16.82 9.80
C PHE A 44 -5.37 16.77 10.14
N THR A 45 -5.02 16.93 11.41
CA THR A 45 -3.64 16.85 11.92
C THR A 45 -3.00 15.48 11.67
N VAL A 46 -3.74 14.40 11.90
CA VAL A 46 -3.24 13.02 11.69
C VAL A 46 -3.10 12.71 10.21
N LYS A 47 -4.01 13.21 9.36
CA LYS A 47 -3.90 13.16 7.91
C LYS A 47 -2.60 13.81 7.43
N LEU A 48 -2.34 15.04 7.88
CA LEU A 48 -1.15 15.79 7.50
C LEU A 48 0.12 15.07 7.95
N LEU A 49 0.15 14.59 9.20
CA LEU A 49 1.28 13.83 9.74
C LEU A 49 1.57 12.56 8.93
N LYS A 50 0.53 11.82 8.55
CA LYS A 50 0.68 10.62 7.70
C LYS A 50 1.18 10.94 6.30
N HIS A 51 0.83 12.10 5.73
CA HIS A 51 1.36 12.57 4.45
C HIS A 51 2.83 12.94 4.55
N THR A 52 3.19 13.73 5.55
CA THR A 52 4.58 14.11 5.80
C THR A 52 5.46 12.88 6.09
N GLY A 53 4.99 11.97 6.95
CA GLY A 53 5.74 10.75 7.29
C GLY A 53 6.04 9.88 6.08
N PHE A 54 5.10 9.75 5.15
CA PHE A 54 5.34 8.98 3.93
C PHE A 54 6.19 9.72 2.90
N ALA A 55 6.10 11.05 2.82
CA ALA A 55 6.99 11.83 1.98
C ALA A 55 8.47 11.67 2.43
N VAL A 56 8.70 11.67 3.74
CA VAL A 56 10.03 11.40 4.31
C VAL A 56 10.48 9.97 4.02
N PHE A 57 9.61 8.98 4.24
CA PHE A 57 9.90 7.58 3.92
C PHE A 57 10.28 7.39 2.44
N ALA A 58 9.47 7.91 1.51
CA ALA A 58 9.72 7.80 0.08
C ALA A 58 11.03 8.47 -0.34
N THR A 59 11.34 9.63 0.25
CA THR A 59 12.61 10.34 0.01
C THR A 59 13.81 9.50 0.46
N ILE A 60 13.78 8.98 1.69
CA ILE A 60 14.88 8.17 2.23
C ILE A 60 15.03 6.88 1.42
N PHE A 61 13.92 6.19 1.12
CA PHE A 61 13.94 4.97 0.32
C PHE A 61 14.55 5.22 -1.07
N GLY A 62 14.19 6.33 -1.72
CA GLY A 62 14.77 6.75 -2.99
C GLY A 62 16.28 7.01 -2.89
N LEU A 63 16.72 7.74 -1.86
CA LEU A 63 18.15 8.01 -1.64
C LEU A 63 18.96 6.74 -1.38
N VAL A 64 18.44 5.83 -0.56
CA VAL A 64 19.08 4.55 -0.26
C VAL A 64 19.17 3.70 -1.53
N THR A 65 18.07 3.60 -2.30
CA THR A 65 18.06 2.84 -3.56
C THR A 65 19.07 3.43 -4.56
N LEU A 66 19.14 4.76 -4.67
CA LEU A 66 20.09 5.46 -5.53
C LEU A 66 21.54 5.22 -5.08
N ALA A 67 21.81 5.35 -3.79
CA ALA A 67 23.14 5.13 -3.22
C ALA A 67 23.62 3.69 -3.43
N ILE A 68 22.75 2.69 -3.24
CA ILE A 68 23.06 1.29 -3.51
C ILE A 68 23.34 1.07 -5.00
N THR A 69 22.50 1.64 -5.88
CA THR A 69 22.69 1.53 -7.33
C THR A 69 24.04 2.11 -7.75
N LEU A 70 24.40 3.29 -7.25
CA LEU A 70 25.70 3.90 -7.51
C LEU A 70 26.86 3.06 -6.95
N ALA A 71 26.72 2.56 -5.72
CA ALA A 71 27.75 1.74 -5.10
C ALA A 71 28.03 0.45 -5.90
N ILE A 72 26.98 -0.20 -6.39
CA ILE A 72 27.12 -1.38 -7.27
C ILE A 72 27.81 -1.01 -8.58
N SER A 73 27.42 0.11 -9.20
CA SER A 73 28.03 0.58 -10.45
C SER A 73 29.52 0.95 -10.32
N PHE A 74 29.98 1.37 -9.14
CA PHE A 74 31.39 1.62 -8.87
C PHE A 74 32.17 0.35 -8.49
N ALA A 75 31.48 -0.69 -8.03
CA ALA A 75 32.08 -1.95 -7.60
C ALA A 75 32.26 -2.96 -8.75
N LEU A 76 31.48 -2.83 -9.82
CA LEU A 76 31.61 -3.56 -11.09
C LEU A 76 32.62 -2.89 -12.02
#